data_AF-A0A4R3KB74-F1
#
_entry.id   AF-A0A4R3KB74-F1
#
_cell.length_a   1.000
_cell.length_b   1.000
_cell.length_c   1.000
_cell.angle_alpha   90.00
_cell.angle_beta   90.00
_cell.angle_gamma   90.00
#
_symmetry.space_group_name_H-M   'P 1'
#
loop_
_entity.id
_entity.type
_entity.pdbx_description
1 polymer ?
#
loop_
_entity_poly.entity_id
_entity_poly.type
_entity_poly.pdbx_seq_one_letter_code
_entity_poly.pdbx_strand_id
1 'polypeptide(L)'
;MEEMLKKLLDELADMKANMATKSEIQDIKSNMVTKSELQDMKANMATKSEIQDIKSNVNNRFDIIETKLAQLQVDVSEVKATVRRIEESHQEDVHAMLQTINNKLDQRDAEIQVLNKRIFKLESEVERMTSL
;
A
#
# COMPACT_ATOMS: atom_id res chain seq x y z
N MET A 1 -59.33 6.28 -75.35
CA MET A 1 -59.42 5.12 -74.43
C MET A 1 -58.08 4.39 -74.38
N GLU A 2 -57.48 4.04 -75.53
CA GLU A 2 -56.14 3.43 -75.61
C GLU A 2 -55.02 4.28 -74.98
N GLU A 3 -55.00 5.59 -75.24
CA GLU A 3 -53.96 6.48 -74.69
C GLU A 3 -53.97 6.53 -73.15
N MET A 4 -55.17 6.51 -72.57
CA MET A 4 -55.38 6.43 -71.12
C MET A 4 -54.93 5.07 -70.58
N LEU A 5 -55.19 3.99 -71.32
CA LEU A 5 -54.74 2.64 -70.97
C LEU A 5 -53.21 2.53 -70.98
N LYS A 6 -52.56 3.15 -71.97
CA LYS A 6 -51.11 3.18 -72.09
C LYS A 6 -50.46 3.97 -70.95
N LYS A 7 -51.02 5.13 -70.61
CA LYS A 7 -50.55 5.94 -69.48
C LYS A 7 -50.65 5.19 -68.15
N LEU A 8 -51.74 4.45 -67.93
CA LEU A 8 -51.90 3.60 -66.74
C LEU A 8 -50.89 2.44 -66.69
N LEU A 9 -50.56 1.85 -67.84
CA LEU A 9 -49.53 0.81 -67.94
C LEU A 9 -48.12 1.35 -67.62
N ASP A 10 -47.80 2.54 -68.12
CA ASP A 10 -46.51 3.20 -67.86
C ASP A 10 -46.38 3.56 -66.37
N GLU A 11 -47.44 4.09 -65.74
CA GLU A 11 -47.48 4.37 -64.29
C GLU A 11 -47.35 3.10 -63.44
N LEU A 12 -47.95 1.98 -63.85
CA LEU A 12 -47.80 0.68 -63.20
C LEU A 12 -46.37 0.13 -63.29
N ALA A 13 -45.72 0.30 -64.44
CA ALA A 13 -44.34 -0.11 -64.64
C ALA A 13 -43.39 0.72 -63.78
N ASP A 14 -43.60 2.04 -63.72
CA ASP A 14 -42.82 2.95 -62.89
C ASP A 14 -42.99 2.66 -61.39
N MET A 15 -44.22 2.44 -60.92
CA MET A 15 -44.46 2.00 -59.53
C MET A 15 -43.74 0.70 -59.19
N LYS A 16 -43.72 -0.25 -60.11
CA LYS A 16 -43.05 -1.54 -59.90
C LYS A 16 -41.53 -1.41 -59.87
N ALA A 17 -40.96 -0.48 -60.65
CA ALA A 17 -39.53 -0.19 -60.65
C ALA A 17 -39.08 0.56 -59.39
N ASN A 18 -39.95 1.42 -58.83
CA ASN A 18 -39.63 2.26 -57.68
C ASN A 18 -40.03 1.66 -56.31
N MET A 19 -40.81 0.56 -56.31
CA MET A 19 -41.19 -0.12 -55.07
C MET A 19 -40.07 -1.05 -54.60
N ALA A 20 -39.77 -0.99 -53.31
CA ALA A 20 -38.85 -1.95 -52.68
C ALA A 20 -39.30 -3.39 -52.94
N THR A 21 -38.36 -4.22 -53.36
CA THR A 21 -38.58 -5.63 -53.56
C THR A 21 -38.77 -6.35 -52.22
N LYS A 22 -39.43 -7.50 -52.25
CA LYS A 22 -39.61 -8.36 -51.08
C LYS A 22 -38.27 -8.79 -50.45
N SER A 23 -37.25 -8.98 -51.29
CA SER A 23 -35.90 -9.34 -50.83
C SER A 23 -35.28 -8.21 -50.03
N GLU A 24 -35.34 -6.97 -50.52
CA GLU A 24 -34.80 -5.80 -49.82
C GLU A 24 -35.48 -5.58 -48.45
N ILE A 25 -36.80 -5.75 -48.37
CA ILE A 25 -37.54 -5.66 -47.10
C ILE A 25 -37.12 -6.78 -46.14
N GLN A 26 -36.89 -8.00 -46.64
CA GLN A 26 -36.46 -9.13 -45.83
C GLN A 26 -35.04 -8.94 -45.30
N ASP A 27 -34.13 -8.44 -46.13
CA ASP A 27 -32.74 -8.12 -45.74
C ASP A 27 -32.70 -7.00 -44.68
N ILE A 28 -33.52 -5.96 -44.83
CA ILE A 28 -33.66 -4.92 -43.80
C ILE A 28 -34.12 -5.53 -42.48
N LYS A 29 -35.14 -6.40 -42.53
CA LYS A 29 -35.69 -7.03 -41.32
C LYS A 29 -34.68 -7.94 -40.62
N SER A 30 -33.84 -8.63 -41.37
CA SER A 30 -32.80 -9.52 -40.81
C SER A 30 -31.61 -8.77 -40.24
N ASN A 31 -31.30 -7.56 -40.74
CA ASN A 31 -30.16 -6.75 -40.27
C ASN A 31 -30.54 -5.68 -39.25
N MET A 32 -31.83 -5.36 -39.11
CA MET A 32 -32.30 -4.44 -38.08
C MET A 32 -32.25 -5.12 -36.71
N VAL A 33 -31.62 -4.43 -35.76
CA VAL A 33 -31.67 -4.82 -34.35
C VAL A 33 -33.13 -4.80 -33.87
N THR A 34 -33.54 -5.90 -33.28
CA THR A 34 -34.86 -6.09 -32.72
C THR A 34 -34.99 -5.37 -31.37
N LYS A 35 -36.24 -5.10 -30.97
CA LYS A 35 -36.53 -4.51 -29.66
C LYS A 35 -36.01 -5.36 -28.50
N SER A 36 -36.01 -6.70 -28.66
CA SER A 36 -35.48 -7.62 -27.65
C SER A 36 -33.98 -7.45 -27.48
N GLU A 37 -33.23 -7.45 -28.58
CA GLU A 37 -31.77 -7.27 -28.56
C GLU A 37 -31.37 -5.92 -27.94
N LEU A 38 -32.12 -4.84 -28.21
CA LEU A 38 -31.90 -3.55 -27.54
C LEU A 38 -32.18 -3.59 -26.03
N GLN A 39 -33.17 -4.35 -25.58
CA GLN A 39 -33.45 -4.52 -24.16
C GLN A 39 -32.36 -5.34 -23.48
N ASP A 40 -31.92 -6.43 -24.10
CA ASP A 40 -30.84 -7.28 -23.59
C ASP A 40 -29.51 -6.52 -23.51
N MET A 41 -29.18 -5.71 -24.52
CA MET A 41 -28.02 -4.83 -24.48
C MET A 41 -28.10 -3.83 -23.32
N LYS A 42 -29.27 -3.20 -23.10
CA LYS A 42 -29.45 -2.26 -21.99
C LYS A 42 -29.36 -2.92 -20.62
N ALA A 43 -29.82 -4.17 -20.48
CA ALA A 43 -29.77 -4.90 -19.23
C ALA A 43 -28.34 -5.33 -18.86
N ASN A 44 -27.49 -5.60 -19.86
CA ASN A 44 -26.13 -6.11 -19.64
C ASN A 44 -25.04 -5.04 -19.68
N MET A 45 -25.33 -3.84 -20.17
CA MET A 45 -24.37 -2.74 -20.17
C MET A 45 -24.43 -1.98 -18.86
N ALA A 46 -23.25 -1.72 -18.27
CA ALA A 46 -23.14 -0.77 -17.18
C ALA A 46 -23.67 0.59 -17.63
N THR A 47 -24.61 1.11 -16.85
CA THR A 47 -25.16 2.44 -17.05
C THR A 47 -24.12 3.49 -16.72
N LYS A 48 -24.31 4.69 -17.29
CA LYS A 48 -23.47 5.85 -16.97
C LYS A 48 -23.46 6.15 -15.47
N SER A 49 -24.57 5.90 -14.76
CA SER A 49 -24.66 6.10 -13.31
C SER A 49 -23.75 5.15 -12.55
N GLU A 50 -23.82 3.84 -12.84
CA GLU A 50 -22.99 2.83 -12.17
C GLU A 50 -21.50 3.10 -12.35
N ILE A 51 -21.08 3.56 -13.55
CA ILE A 51 -19.69 3.94 -13.81
C ILE A 51 -19.29 5.18 -12.99
N GLN A 52 -20.17 6.17 -12.82
CA GLN A 52 -19.90 7.33 -11.96
C GLN A 52 -19.81 6.94 -10.49
N ASP A 53 -20.67 6.04 -10.03
CA ASP A 53 -20.65 5.55 -8.65
C ASP A 53 -19.37 4.78 -8.34
N ILE A 54 -18.93 3.90 -9.26
CA ILE A 54 -17.65 3.20 -9.16
C ILE A 54 -16.49 4.21 -9.12
N LYS A 55 -16.49 5.21 -10.01
CA LYS A 55 -15.45 6.25 -10.04
C LYS A 55 -15.39 7.01 -8.71
N SER A 56 -16.53 7.41 -8.17
CA SER A 56 -16.63 8.09 -6.87
C SER A 56 -16.11 7.21 -5.73
N ASN A 57 -16.51 5.93 -5.70
CA ASN A 57 -16.04 4.98 -4.70
C ASN A 57 -14.53 4.79 -4.74
N VAL A 58 -13.97 4.64 -5.95
CA VAL A 58 -12.52 4.49 -6.15
C VAL A 58 -11.78 5.74 -5.67
N ASN A 59 -12.24 6.93 -6.03
CA ASN A 59 -11.64 8.19 -5.55
C ASN A 59 -11.65 8.28 -4.01
N ASN A 60 -12.79 8.01 -3.38
CA ASN A 60 -12.89 8.03 -1.92
C ASN A 60 -11.92 7.03 -1.27
N ARG A 61 -11.74 5.85 -1.87
CA ARG A 61 -10.76 4.86 -1.39
C ARG A 61 -9.32 5.35 -1.54
N PHE A 62 -9.01 6.06 -2.63
CA PHE A 62 -7.69 6.68 -2.81
C PHE A 62 -7.43 7.75 -1.76
N ASP A 63 -8.38 8.66 -1.51
CA ASP A 63 -8.24 9.71 -0.49
C ASP A 63 -7.99 9.13 0.92
N ILE A 64 -8.69 8.03 1.26
CA ILE A 64 -8.47 7.31 2.51
C ILE A 64 -7.06 6.70 2.57
N ILE A 65 -6.58 6.13 1.47
CA ILE A 65 -5.24 5.54 1.40
C ILE A 65 -4.17 6.64 1.54
N GLU A 66 -4.31 7.77 0.85
CA GLU A 66 -3.38 8.89 0.97
C GLU A 66 -3.30 9.41 2.40
N THR A 67 -4.44 9.58 3.06
CA THR A 67 -4.51 10.01 4.46
C THR A 67 -3.81 9.02 5.39
N LYS A 68 -4.08 7.71 5.24
CA LYS A 68 -3.45 6.67 6.05
C LYS A 68 -1.95 6.57 5.79
N LEU A 69 -1.51 6.75 4.55
CA LEU A 69 -0.10 6.72 4.19
C LEU A 69 0.66 7.90 4.82
N ALA A 70 0.06 9.10 4.80
CA ALA A 70 0.62 10.27 5.46
C ALA A 70 0.76 10.05 6.98
N GLN A 71 -0.26 9.47 7.63
CA GLN A 71 -0.19 9.14 9.05
C GLN A 71 0.92 8.11 9.34
N LEU A 72 1.03 7.05 8.54
CA LEU A 72 2.09 6.04 8.70
C LEU A 72 3.49 6.65 8.56
N GLN A 73 3.68 7.63 7.68
CA GLN A 73 4.96 8.32 7.54
C GLN A 73 5.33 9.11 8.82
N VAL A 74 4.34 9.74 9.46
CA VAL A 74 4.52 10.42 10.74
C VAL A 74 4.89 9.40 11.83
N ASP A 75 4.09 8.33 11.97
CA ASP A 75 4.31 7.30 12.98
C ASP A 75 5.70 6.66 12.85
N VAL A 76 6.13 6.33 11.62
CA VAL A 76 7.46 5.77 11.36
C VAL A 76 8.57 6.76 11.73
N SER A 77 8.36 8.05 11.49
CA SER A 77 9.32 9.09 11.85
C SER A 77 9.46 9.22 13.37
N GLU A 78 8.36 9.15 14.11
CA GLU A 78 8.34 9.16 15.58
C GLU A 78 9.00 7.92 16.19
N VAL A 79 8.72 6.74 15.65
CA VAL A 79 9.38 5.48 16.05
C VAL A 79 10.88 5.59 15.84
N LYS A 80 11.32 6.06 14.67
CA LYS A 80 12.75 6.24 14.36
C LYS A 80 13.43 7.21 15.33
N ALA A 81 12.77 8.32 15.67
CA ALA A 81 13.29 9.27 16.64
C ALA A 81 13.40 8.66 18.04
N THR A 82 12.43 7.84 18.45
CA THR A 82 12.42 7.17 19.74
C THR A 82 13.51 6.10 19.83
N VAL A 83 13.70 5.30 18.79
CA VAL A 83 14.78 4.31 18.70
C VAL A 83 16.13 4.99 18.83
N ARG A 84 16.38 6.08 18.10
CA ARG A 84 17.63 6.84 18.21
C ARG A 84 17.92 7.28 19.65
N ARG A 85 16.93 7.86 20.34
CA ARG A 85 17.09 8.30 21.75
C ARG A 85 17.42 7.13 22.68
N ILE A 86 16.80 5.97 22.47
CA ILE A 86 17.06 4.76 23.26
C ILE A 86 18.49 4.26 23.02
N GLU A 87 18.93 4.23 21.76
CA GLU A 87 20.28 3.81 21.39
C GLU A 87 21.35 4.73 22.00
N GLU A 88 21.14 6.04 21.93
CA GLU A 88 22.04 7.05 22.53
C GLU A 88 22.08 6.92 24.06
N SER A 89 20.92 6.92 24.73
CA SER A 89 20.83 6.83 26.20
C SER A 89 21.45 5.55 26.74
N HIS A 90 21.20 4.39 26.12
CA HIS A 90 21.76 3.13 26.59
C HIS A 90 23.29 3.08 26.44
N GLN A 91 23.86 3.69 25.40
CA GLN A 91 25.30 3.77 25.25
C GLN A 91 25.93 4.59 26.38
N GLU A 92 25.32 5.72 26.73
CA GLU A 92 25.76 6.56 27.84
C GLU A 92 25.68 5.83 29.19
N ASP A 93 24.56 5.15 29.46
CA ASP A 93 24.36 4.38 30.70
C ASP A 93 25.38 3.25 30.84
N VAL A 94 25.63 2.49 29.76
CA VAL A 94 26.64 1.43 29.75
C VAL A 94 28.04 2.01 29.98
N HIS A 95 28.36 3.15 29.36
CA HIS A 95 29.65 3.80 29.58
C HIS A 95 29.83 4.25 31.03
N ALA A 96 28.82 4.87 31.62
CA ALA A 96 28.84 5.31 33.03
C ALA A 96 28.98 4.12 33.99
N MET A 97 28.30 3.01 33.72
CA MET A 97 28.44 1.78 34.50
C MET A 97 29.87 1.22 34.41
N LEU A 98 30.42 1.14 33.20
CA LEU A 98 31.79 0.64 32.99
C LEU A 98 32.83 1.53 33.69
N GLN A 99 32.67 2.86 33.62
CA GLN A 99 33.55 3.79 34.33
C GLN A 99 33.47 3.60 35.85
N THR A 100 32.26 3.39 36.38
CA THR A 100 32.05 3.10 37.81
C THR A 100 32.72 1.78 38.23
N ILE A 101 32.62 0.74 37.39
CA ILE A 101 33.28 -0.54 37.64
C ILE A 101 34.79 -0.36 37.62
N ASN A 102 35.34 0.37 36.63
CA ASN A 102 36.77 0.62 36.53
C ASN A 102 37.31 1.31 37.78
N ASN A 103 36.65 2.39 38.23
CA ASN A 103 37.05 3.11 39.45
C ASN A 103 37.02 2.22 40.70
N LYS A 104 36.02 1.33 40.79
CA LYS A 104 35.96 0.35 41.89
C LYS A 104 37.09 -0.67 41.82
N LEU A 105 37.46 -1.14 40.63
CA LEU A 105 38.59 -2.05 40.44
C LEU A 105 39.90 -1.37 40.86
N ASP A 106 40.14 -0.14 40.42
CA ASP A 106 41.33 0.64 40.79
C ASP A 106 41.43 0.81 42.32
N GLN A 107 40.30 1.09 42.97
CA GLN A 107 40.24 1.17 44.44
C GLN A 107 40.58 -0.18 45.08
N ARG A 108 40.02 -1.28 44.59
CA ARG A 108 40.30 -2.63 45.11
C ARG A 108 41.76 -3.02 44.93
N ASP A 109 42.38 -2.69 43.80
CA ASP A 109 43.80 -2.95 43.56
C ASP A 109 44.67 -2.20 44.56
N ALA A 110 44.35 -0.94 44.87
CA ALA A 110 45.04 -0.18 45.91
C ALA A 110 44.87 -0.82 47.31
N GLU A 111 43.66 -1.25 47.67
CA GLU A 111 43.39 -1.95 48.93
C GLU A 111 44.20 -3.26 49.03
N ILE A 112 44.24 -4.06 47.96
CA ILE A 112 45.01 -5.31 47.88
C ILE A 112 46.52 -5.03 48.04
N GLN A 113 47.06 -4.00 47.39
CA GLN A 113 48.47 -3.62 47.55
C GLN A 113 48.81 -3.27 49.01
N VAL A 114 47.92 -2.57 49.70
CA VAL A 114 48.10 -2.24 51.13
C VAL A 114 48.06 -3.51 51.98
N LEU A 115 47.13 -4.42 51.73
CA LEU A 115 47.04 -5.70 52.44
C LEU A 115 48.29 -6.57 52.22
N ASN A 116 48.76 -6.69 50.98
CA ASN A 116 49.98 -7.45 50.66
C ASN A 116 51.20 -6.90 51.42
N LYS A 117 51.36 -5.57 51.51
CA LYS A 117 52.42 -4.94 52.31
C LYS A 117 52.30 -5.26 53.80
N ARG A 118 51.08 -5.34 54.34
CA ARG A 118 50.84 -5.67 55.76
C ARG A 118 51.12 -7.15 56.04
N ILE A 119 50.70 -8.04 55.16
CA ILE A 119 50.96 -9.49 55.25
C ILE A 119 52.47 -9.73 55.27
N PHE A 120 53.21 -9.15 54.32
CA PHE A 120 54.67 -9.31 54.26
C PHE A 120 55.38 -8.91 55.57
N LYS A 121 54.94 -7.83 56.22
CA LYS A 121 55.49 -7.40 57.52
C LYS A 121 55.20 -8.43 58.61
N LEU A 122 53.97 -8.92 58.68
CA LEU A 122 53.57 -9.93 59.66
C LEU A 122 54.32 -11.25 59.44
N GLU A 123 54.46 -11.69 58.19
CA GLU A 123 55.24 -12.88 57.84
C GLU A 123 56.70 -12.73 58.32
N SER A 124 57.30 -11.57 58.09
CA SER A 124 58.66 -11.26 58.55
C SER A 124 58.78 -11.25 60.08
N GLU A 125 57.77 -10.75 60.80
CA GLU A 125 57.75 -10.74 62.27
C GLU A 125 57.59 -12.15 62.85
N VAL A 126 56.69 -12.95 62.27
CA VAL A 126 56.48 -14.35 62.67
C VAL A 126 57.74 -15.17 62.45
N GLU A 127 58.41 -15.02 61.31
CA GLU A 127 59.66 -15.73 61.00
C GLU A 127 60.78 -15.41 62.01
N ARG A 128 60.86 -14.15 62.47
CA ARG A 128 61.80 -13.77 63.53
C ARG A 128 61.46 -14.40 64.87
N MET A 129 60.18 -14.51 65.20
CA MET A 129 59.74 -15.16 66.45
C MET A 129 59.98 -16.66 66.44
N THR A 130 59.85 -17.33 65.30
CA THR A 130 60.07 -18.78 65.19
C THR A 130 61.55 -19.17 65.06
N SER A 131 62.42 -18.21 64.75
CA SER A 131 63.88 -18.42 64.63
C SER A 131 64.66 -18.14 65.92
N LEU A 132 63.98 -17.75 67.01
CA LEU A 132 64.51 -17.56 68.36
C LEU A 132 64.20 -18.78 69.24
#